data_AF-A0A2V3UQF1-F1
#
_entry.id   AF-A0A2V3UQF1-F1
#
_cell.length_a   1.000
_cell.length_b   1.000
_cell.length_c   1.000
_cell.angle_alpha   90.00
_cell.angle_beta   90.00
_cell.angle_gamma   90.00
#
_symmetry.space_group_name_H-M   'P 1'
#
loop_
_entity.id
_entity.type
_entity.pdbx_description
1 polymer ?
#
loop_
_entity_poly.entity_id
_entity_poly.type
_entity_poly.pdbx_seq_one_letter_code
_entity_poly.pdbx_strand_id
1 'polypeptide(L)'
;MSVSRRREERLLDAGETELVKRTHYPELDAEDDKALPELIRLLRERRDRARDVSRRQRRELRGKASPSGASPAADNTGTREKAALLAAAVKRVSKEHERRRAAGARERTVSGARRALALKRAAGDPAAGRPTSRKADEGMNPVPNPRDAPSGAVKQEGQEIAMRRGGGPR
;
A
#
# COMPACT_ATOMS: atom_id res chain seq x y z
N MET A 1 12.14 2.67 -24.93
CA MET A 1 12.07 2.39 -26.36
C MET A 1 11.37 3.58 -27.00
N SER A 2 12.04 4.26 -27.91
CA SER A 2 11.43 5.29 -28.75
C SER A 2 11.28 4.70 -30.15
N VAL A 3 10.07 4.74 -30.68
CA VAL A 3 9.72 4.27 -32.02
C VAL A 3 9.05 5.44 -32.72
N SER A 4 9.37 5.67 -34.00
CA SER A 4 8.72 6.75 -34.75
C SER A 4 7.25 6.42 -34.98
N ARG A 5 6.36 7.42 -34.96
CA ARG A 5 4.90 7.23 -35.16
C ARG A 5 4.60 6.39 -36.42
N ARG A 6 5.30 6.67 -37.53
CA ARG A 6 5.22 5.91 -38.78
C ARG A 6 5.53 4.41 -38.60
N ARG A 7 6.48 4.07 -37.72
CA ARG A 7 6.81 2.66 -37.43
C ARG A 7 5.80 2.03 -36.48
N GLU A 8 5.20 2.80 -35.57
CA GLU A 8 4.09 2.32 -34.73
C GLU A 8 2.88 1.92 -35.60
N GLU A 9 2.49 2.78 -36.55
CA GLU A 9 1.36 2.56 -37.48
C GLU A 9 1.54 1.31 -38.36
N ARG A 10 2.78 0.92 -38.69
CA ARG A 10 3.05 -0.30 -39.46
C ARG A 10 2.94 -1.57 -38.64
N LEU A 11 3.13 -1.50 -37.33
CA LEU A 11 3.18 -2.66 -36.43
C LEU A 11 1.83 -2.95 -35.78
N LEU A 12 0.96 -1.96 -35.68
CA LEU A 12 -0.30 -2.03 -34.95
C LEU A 12 -1.49 -2.17 -35.90
N ASP A 13 -2.53 -2.83 -35.41
CA ASP A 13 -3.84 -2.75 -36.07
C ASP A 13 -4.53 -1.41 -35.76
N ALA A 14 -5.65 -1.12 -36.43
CA ALA A 14 -6.37 0.15 -36.26
C ALA A 14 -6.83 0.36 -34.81
N GLY A 15 -7.33 -0.69 -34.15
CA GLY A 15 -7.79 -0.58 -32.76
C GLY A 15 -6.64 -0.37 -31.77
N GLU A 16 -5.53 -1.07 -31.96
CA GLU A 16 -4.30 -0.90 -31.18
C GLU A 16 -3.66 0.47 -31.41
N THR A 17 -3.73 0.99 -32.63
CA THR A 17 -3.24 2.33 -32.96
C THR A 17 -3.98 3.39 -32.15
N GLU A 18 -5.31 3.31 -32.08
CA GLU A 18 -6.11 4.23 -31.25
C GLU A 18 -5.78 4.10 -29.75
N LEU A 19 -5.60 2.88 -29.25
CA LEU A 19 -5.19 2.68 -27.87
C LEU A 19 -3.81 3.26 -27.57
N VAL A 20 -2.85 3.08 -28.48
CA VAL A 20 -1.48 3.60 -28.32
C VAL A 20 -1.45 5.12 -28.44
N LYS A 21 -2.24 5.73 -29.33
CA LYS A 21 -2.42 7.19 -29.44
C LYS A 21 -2.82 7.81 -28.10
N ARG A 22 -3.80 7.23 -27.40
CA ARG A 22 -4.23 7.65 -26.04
C ARG A 22 -3.12 7.57 -24.97
N THR A 23 -2.02 6.86 -25.23
CA THR A 23 -0.88 6.76 -24.30
C THR A 23 0.22 7.81 -24.55
N HIS A 24 0.13 8.56 -25.63
CA HIS A 24 1.07 9.64 -25.94
C HIS A 24 0.59 10.95 -25.30
N TYR A 25 1.52 11.88 -25.10
CA TYR A 25 1.20 13.25 -24.74
C TYR A 25 0.82 14.03 -26.01
N PRO A 26 -0.21 14.90 -25.99
CA PRO A 26 -0.99 15.38 -24.83
C PRO A 26 -2.20 14.53 -24.43
N GLU A 27 -2.60 13.54 -25.22
CA GLU A 27 -3.86 12.78 -25.04
C GLU A 27 -3.92 12.09 -23.67
N LEU A 28 -2.79 11.52 -23.22
CA LEU A 28 -2.69 10.87 -21.92
C LEU A 28 -2.95 11.82 -20.73
N ASP A 29 -2.66 13.11 -20.89
CA ASP A 29 -2.90 14.09 -19.82
C ASP A 29 -4.38 14.51 -19.78
N ALA A 30 -5.03 14.58 -20.94
CA ALA A 30 -6.46 14.88 -21.07
C ALA A 30 -7.39 13.74 -20.61
N GLU A 31 -6.87 12.53 -20.45
CA GLU A 31 -7.66 11.35 -20.10
C GLU A 31 -8.15 11.36 -18.65
N ASP A 32 -9.34 10.81 -18.37
CA ASP A 32 -9.90 10.73 -17.00
C ASP A 32 -9.15 9.71 -16.12
N ASP A 33 -8.95 10.06 -14.84
CA ASP A 33 -8.33 9.22 -13.82
C ASP A 33 -9.00 7.85 -13.70
N LYS A 34 -10.33 7.83 -13.83
CA LYS A 34 -11.14 6.60 -13.74
C LYS A 34 -11.03 5.73 -15.00
N ALA A 35 -10.66 6.31 -16.14
CA ALA A 35 -10.48 5.60 -17.40
C ALA A 35 -9.09 4.95 -17.53
N LEU A 36 -8.09 5.44 -16.79
CA LEU A 36 -6.71 4.90 -16.84
C LEU A 36 -6.60 3.40 -16.51
N PRO A 37 -7.26 2.85 -15.46
CA PRO A 37 -7.20 1.42 -15.17
C PRO A 37 -7.74 0.55 -16.31
N GLU A 38 -8.84 0.99 -16.94
CA GLU A 38 -9.45 0.28 -18.06
C GLU A 38 -8.55 0.34 -19.30
N LEU A 39 -7.96 1.50 -19.60
CA LEU A 39 -6.97 1.63 -20.66
C LEU A 39 -5.76 0.69 -20.44
N ILE A 40 -5.26 0.59 -19.20
CA ILE A 40 -4.19 -0.34 -18.83
C ILE A 40 -4.62 -1.79 -19.08
N ARG A 41 -5.85 -2.17 -18.71
CA ARG A 41 -6.39 -3.52 -18.92
C ARG A 41 -6.41 -3.88 -20.40
N LEU A 42 -7.00 -3.03 -21.24
CA LEU A 42 -7.09 -3.25 -22.68
C LEU A 42 -5.70 -3.37 -23.33
N LEU A 43 -4.76 -2.49 -22.96
CA LEU A 43 -3.38 -2.56 -23.47
C LEU A 43 -2.66 -3.85 -23.04
N ARG A 44 -2.89 -4.34 -21.81
CA ARG A 44 -2.33 -5.61 -21.33
C ARG A 44 -2.86 -6.78 -22.14
N GLU A 45 -4.16 -6.83 -22.39
CA GLU A 45 -4.77 -7.90 -23.20
C GLU A 45 -4.21 -7.94 -24.62
N ARG A 46 -4.09 -6.78 -25.28
CA ARG A 46 -3.49 -6.69 -26.63
C ARG A 46 -2.03 -7.12 -26.61
N ARG A 47 -1.26 -6.65 -25.62
CA ARG A 47 0.16 -7.01 -25.44
C ARG A 47 0.34 -8.50 -25.21
N ASP A 48 -0.49 -9.10 -24.36
CA ASP A 48 -0.38 -10.50 -23.96
C ASP A 48 -0.73 -11.40 -25.15
N ARG A 49 -1.77 -11.05 -25.90
CA ARG A 49 -2.08 -11.69 -27.20
C ARG A 49 -0.89 -11.62 -28.16
N ALA A 50 -0.30 -10.43 -28.37
CA ALA A 50 0.85 -10.28 -29.26
C ALA A 50 2.06 -11.10 -28.77
N ARG A 51 2.30 -11.14 -27.45
CA ARG A 51 3.38 -11.94 -26.86
C ARG A 51 3.17 -13.43 -27.10
N ASP A 52 1.96 -13.93 -26.95
CA ASP A 52 1.66 -15.35 -27.10
C ASP A 52 1.77 -15.79 -28.56
N VAL A 53 1.32 -14.95 -29.50
CA VAL A 53 1.56 -15.18 -30.94
C VAL A 53 3.06 -15.20 -31.23
N SER A 54 3.84 -14.23 -30.72
CA SER A 54 5.29 -14.19 -30.93
C SER A 54 6.00 -15.44 -30.37
N ARG A 55 5.56 -15.94 -29.20
CA ARG A 55 6.07 -17.17 -28.59
C ARG A 55 5.70 -18.39 -29.42
N ARG A 56 4.47 -18.48 -29.92
CA ARG A 56 4.02 -19.57 -30.79
C ARG A 56 4.84 -19.61 -32.08
N GLN A 57 4.95 -18.49 -32.79
CA GLN A 57 5.77 -18.37 -34.00
C GLN A 57 7.23 -18.77 -33.74
N ARG A 58 7.81 -18.37 -32.60
CA ARG A 58 9.16 -18.80 -32.21
C ARG A 58 9.29 -20.32 -32.03
N ARG A 59 8.23 -20.99 -31.56
CA ARG A 59 8.23 -22.46 -31.41
C ARG A 59 8.04 -23.15 -32.74
N GLU A 60 7.17 -22.64 -33.61
CA GLU A 60 6.99 -23.13 -34.99
C GLU A 60 8.31 -23.05 -35.77
N LEU A 61 8.99 -21.91 -35.72
CA LEU A 61 10.33 -21.70 -36.30
C LEU A 61 11.39 -22.72 -35.83
N ARG A 62 11.22 -23.25 -34.63
CA ARG A 62 12.12 -24.25 -34.02
C ARG A 62 11.67 -25.68 -34.27
N GLY A 63 10.58 -25.90 -35.02
CA GLY A 63 9.94 -27.21 -35.17
C GLY A 63 9.35 -27.77 -33.88
N LYS A 64 9.14 -26.93 -32.85
CA LYS A 64 8.66 -27.34 -31.52
C LYS A 64 7.16 -27.15 -31.32
N ALA A 65 6.45 -26.67 -32.33
CA ALA A 65 5.00 -26.50 -32.34
C ALA A 65 4.49 -26.75 -33.75
N SER A 66 3.29 -27.33 -33.84
CA SER A 66 2.59 -27.47 -35.12
C SER A 66 2.28 -26.09 -35.70
N PRO A 67 2.41 -25.91 -37.03
CA PRO A 67 2.03 -24.68 -37.70
C PRO A 67 0.59 -24.31 -37.41
N SER A 68 0.36 -23.04 -37.09
CA SER A 68 -1.01 -22.52 -36.98
C SER A 68 -1.72 -22.38 -38.34
N GLY A 69 -0.99 -22.47 -39.45
CA GLY A 69 -1.50 -22.37 -40.82
C GLY A 69 -0.86 -23.41 -41.75
N ALA A 70 -0.99 -23.22 -43.06
CA ALA A 70 -0.47 -24.17 -44.07
C ALA A 70 1.05 -24.36 -44.02
N SER A 71 1.80 -23.40 -43.46
CA SER A 71 3.25 -23.50 -43.29
C SER A 71 3.67 -22.89 -41.95
N PRO A 72 4.79 -23.35 -41.35
CA PRO A 72 5.35 -22.74 -40.15
C PRO A 72 5.62 -21.25 -40.37
N ALA A 73 5.53 -20.45 -39.31
CA ALA A 73 5.97 -19.05 -39.37
C ALA A 73 7.43 -18.94 -39.86
N ALA A 74 7.69 -18.06 -40.83
CA ALA A 74 9.03 -17.80 -41.37
C ALA A 74 9.83 -16.77 -40.54
N ASP A 75 9.14 -15.92 -39.79
CA ASP A 75 9.75 -14.93 -38.88
C ASP A 75 8.79 -14.58 -37.73
N ASN A 76 9.33 -14.06 -36.62
CA ASN A 76 8.59 -13.53 -35.49
C ASN A 76 9.02 -12.10 -35.05
N THR A 77 9.92 -11.43 -35.79
CA THR A 77 10.43 -10.09 -35.44
C THR A 77 9.32 -9.06 -35.30
N GLY A 78 8.44 -8.92 -36.29
CA GLY A 78 7.34 -7.94 -36.27
C GLY A 78 6.39 -8.13 -35.09
N THR A 79 6.00 -9.37 -34.79
CA THR A 79 5.14 -9.68 -33.64
C THR A 79 5.84 -9.39 -32.30
N ARG A 80 7.16 -9.64 -32.24
CA ARG A 80 7.97 -9.30 -31.05
C ARG A 80 8.06 -7.79 -30.85
N GLU A 81 8.29 -7.04 -31.93
CA GLU A 81 8.32 -5.57 -31.90
C GLU A 81 6.97 -4.99 -31.48
N LYS A 82 5.87 -5.48 -32.06
CA LYS A 82 4.49 -5.15 -31.66
C LYS A 82 4.26 -5.38 -30.17
N ALA A 83 4.63 -6.55 -29.64
CA ALA A 83 4.50 -6.85 -28.22
C ALA A 83 5.33 -5.91 -27.33
N ALA A 84 6.52 -5.53 -27.79
CA ALA A 84 7.41 -4.63 -27.06
C ALA A 84 6.90 -3.18 -27.06
N LEU A 85 6.30 -2.73 -28.17
CA LEU A 85 5.65 -1.43 -28.28
C LEU A 85 4.43 -1.35 -27.36
N LEU A 86 3.55 -2.35 -27.38
CA LEU A 86 2.41 -2.42 -26.48
C LEU A 86 2.84 -2.47 -25.00
N ALA A 87 3.96 -3.14 -24.69
CA ALA A 87 4.53 -3.11 -23.35
C ALA A 87 5.01 -1.71 -22.94
N ALA A 88 5.59 -0.94 -23.86
CA ALA A 88 5.97 0.45 -23.62
C ALA A 88 4.74 1.34 -23.37
N ALA A 89 3.67 1.14 -24.14
CA ALA A 89 2.39 1.83 -23.92
C ALA A 89 1.81 1.54 -22.53
N VAL A 90 1.76 0.26 -22.11
CA VAL A 90 1.36 -0.12 -20.74
C VAL A 90 2.21 0.59 -19.69
N LYS A 91 3.54 0.66 -19.89
CA LYS A 91 4.45 1.31 -18.95
C LYS A 91 4.15 2.80 -18.81
N ARG A 92 3.84 3.51 -19.91
CA ARG A 92 3.48 4.93 -19.88
C ARG A 92 2.21 5.17 -19.07
N VAL A 93 1.12 4.47 -19.38
CA VAL A 93 -0.16 4.65 -18.70
C VAL A 93 -0.08 4.23 -17.23
N SER A 94 0.62 3.13 -16.93
CA SER A 94 0.85 2.69 -15.54
C SER A 94 1.61 3.75 -14.72
N LYS A 95 2.64 4.36 -15.31
CA LYS A 95 3.42 5.42 -14.66
C LYS A 95 2.55 6.66 -14.41
N GLU A 96 1.71 7.02 -15.37
CA GLU A 96 0.79 8.14 -15.23
C GLU A 96 -0.25 7.88 -14.14
N HIS A 97 -0.87 6.71 -14.14
CA HIS A 97 -1.82 6.33 -13.11
C HIS A 97 -1.20 6.36 -11.70
N GLU A 98 0.04 5.88 -11.55
CA GLU A 98 0.78 5.98 -10.28
C GLU A 98 1.09 7.43 -9.91
N ARG A 99 1.49 8.27 -10.89
CA ARG A 99 1.74 9.70 -10.68
C ARG A 99 0.52 10.38 -10.07
N ARG A 100 -0.66 10.17 -10.67
CA ARG A 100 -1.92 10.78 -10.20
C ARG A 100 -2.34 10.24 -8.84
N ARG A 101 -2.24 8.93 -8.61
CA ARG A 101 -2.50 8.34 -7.28
C ARG A 101 -1.57 8.89 -6.20
N ALA A 102 -0.28 8.98 -6.48
CA ALA A 102 0.71 9.49 -5.53
C ALA A 102 0.47 10.99 -5.22
N ALA A 103 0.11 11.79 -6.22
CA ALA A 103 -0.27 13.19 -6.03
C ALA A 103 -1.49 13.32 -5.11
N GLY A 104 -2.58 12.60 -5.40
CA GLY A 104 -3.78 12.62 -4.56
C GLY A 104 -3.55 12.07 -3.15
N ALA A 105 -2.67 11.07 -2.98
CA ALA A 105 -2.29 10.56 -1.66
C ALA A 105 -1.54 11.62 -0.85
N ARG A 106 -0.57 12.32 -1.47
CA ARG A 106 0.17 13.41 -0.83
C ARG A 106 -0.76 14.53 -0.38
N GLU A 107 -1.70 14.93 -1.23
CA GLU A 107 -2.68 15.97 -0.89
C GLU A 107 -3.52 15.59 0.33
N ARG A 108 -4.04 14.35 0.37
CA ARG A 108 -4.77 13.83 1.53
C ARG A 108 -3.93 13.81 2.80
N THR A 109 -2.65 13.43 2.71
CA THR A 109 -1.74 13.46 3.87
C THR A 109 -1.51 14.89 4.36
N VAL A 110 -1.28 15.84 3.45
CA VAL A 110 -1.07 17.25 3.81
C VAL A 110 -2.33 17.85 4.45
N SER A 111 -3.51 17.63 3.88
CA SER A 111 -4.76 18.15 4.44
C SER A 111 -5.09 17.53 5.80
N GLY A 112 -4.89 16.22 5.96
CA GLY A 112 -5.04 15.52 7.23
C GLY A 112 -4.08 16.03 8.31
N ALA A 113 -2.80 16.22 7.96
CA ALA A 113 -1.80 16.77 8.88
C ALA A 113 -2.13 18.20 9.32
N ARG A 114 -2.58 19.06 8.39
CA ARG A 114 -3.04 20.43 8.71
C ARG A 114 -4.22 20.42 9.67
N ARG A 115 -5.20 19.54 9.44
CA ARG A 115 -6.36 19.38 10.33
C ARG A 115 -5.95 18.91 11.73
N ALA A 116 -5.09 17.90 11.81
CA ALA A 116 -4.58 17.39 13.09
C ALA A 116 -3.79 18.46 13.86
N LEU A 117 -2.98 19.26 13.16
CA LEU A 117 -2.25 20.39 13.76
C LEU A 117 -3.20 21.45 14.31
N ALA A 118 -4.26 21.79 13.56
CA ALA A 118 -5.28 22.74 14.02
C ALA A 118 -5.99 22.24 15.28
N LEU A 119 -6.39 20.96 15.31
CA LEU A 119 -7.00 20.34 16.50
C LEU A 119 -6.05 20.36 17.70
N LYS A 120 -4.77 20.02 17.50
CA LYS A 120 -3.77 20.06 18.57
C LYS A 120 -3.57 21.47 19.13
N ARG A 121 -3.55 22.49 18.27
CA ARG A 121 -3.47 23.89 18.67
C ARG A 121 -4.72 24.34 19.44
N ALA A 122 -5.90 23.91 18.98
CA ALA A 122 -7.17 24.22 19.64
C ALA A 122 -7.31 23.54 21.02
N ALA A 123 -6.74 22.35 21.19
CA ALA A 123 -6.73 21.62 22.47
C ALA A 123 -5.86 22.30 23.55
N GLY A 124 -5.04 23.31 23.21
CA GLY A 124 -4.17 24.00 24.16
C GLY A 124 -2.94 23.19 24.57
N ASP A 125 -2.28 23.64 25.65
CA ASP A 125 -1.10 22.96 26.19
C ASP A 125 -1.52 21.70 26.98
N PRO A 126 -1.15 20.48 26.53
CA PRO A 126 -1.45 19.26 27.28
C PRO A 126 -0.70 19.18 28.62
N ALA A 127 0.32 20.01 28.83
CA ALA A 127 1.06 20.08 30.09
C ALA A 127 0.41 21.04 31.11
N ALA A 128 -0.55 21.87 30.72
CA ALA A 128 -1.19 22.85 31.61
C ALA A 128 -1.92 22.21 32.81
N GLY A 129 -2.32 20.94 32.70
CA GLY A 129 -2.91 20.16 33.80
C GLY A 129 -2.02 19.02 34.31
N ARG A 130 -0.74 18.98 33.93
CA ARG A 130 0.18 17.90 34.34
C ARG A 130 0.71 18.17 35.75
N PRO A 131 0.65 17.20 36.68
CA PRO A 131 1.28 17.35 37.98
C PRO A 131 2.80 17.54 37.84
N THR A 132 3.36 18.43 38.65
CA THR A 132 4.79 18.80 38.66
C THR A 132 5.72 17.65 39.08
N SER A 133 5.20 16.66 39.81
CA SER A 133 5.91 15.48 40.27
C SER A 133 5.15 14.18 39.89
N ARG A 134 5.90 13.08 39.80
CA ARG A 134 5.35 11.72 39.56
C ARG A 134 4.79 11.07 40.83
N LYS A 135 4.95 11.73 41.97
CA LYS A 135 4.62 11.26 43.31
C LYS A 135 3.78 12.37 43.95
N ALA A 136 2.59 12.07 44.41
CA ALA A 136 1.85 13.03 45.24
C ALA A 136 2.69 13.30 46.49
N ASP A 137 2.93 14.58 46.79
CA ASP A 137 3.77 15.00 47.92
C ASP A 137 3.19 14.49 49.26
N GLU A 138 1.87 14.22 49.28
CA GLU A 138 1.10 13.74 50.44
C GLU A 138 0.62 12.27 50.34
N GLY A 139 0.98 11.53 49.27
CA GLY A 139 0.54 10.13 49.10
C GLY A 139 -0.98 9.96 48.93
N MET A 140 -1.46 8.71 48.95
CA MET A 140 -2.92 8.42 48.98
C MET A 140 -3.43 8.57 50.41
N ASN A 141 -4.50 9.34 50.61
CA ASN A 141 -5.23 9.34 51.87
C ASN A 141 -5.71 7.91 52.16
N PRO A 142 -5.39 7.33 53.33
CA PRO A 142 -5.83 5.99 53.66
C PRO A 142 -7.36 5.96 53.70
N VAL A 143 -7.97 5.09 52.90
CA VAL A 143 -9.40 4.81 53.01
C VAL A 143 -9.58 3.95 54.25
N PRO A 144 -10.26 4.43 55.30
CA PRO A 144 -10.45 3.64 56.51
C PRO A 144 -11.28 2.40 56.19
N ASN A 145 -10.78 1.23 56.57
CA ASN A 145 -11.51 -0.03 56.44
C ASN A 145 -12.56 -0.09 57.56
N PRO A 146 -13.87 -0.08 57.27
CA PRO A 146 -14.91 -0.13 58.29
C PRO A 146 -14.97 -1.47 59.04
N ARG A 147 -14.18 -2.48 58.61
CA ARG A 147 -14.02 -3.77 59.30
C ARG A 147 -12.85 -3.80 60.30
N ASP A 148 -12.02 -2.76 60.33
CA ASP A 148 -10.99 -2.64 61.36
C ASP A 148 -11.68 -2.22 62.66
N ALA A 149 -11.69 -3.12 63.65
CA ALA A 149 -12.22 -2.80 64.96
C ALA A 149 -11.38 -1.68 65.61
N PRO A 150 -11.99 -0.73 66.35
CA PRO A 150 -11.29 0.42 66.93
C PRO A 150 -10.41 0.07 68.15
N SER A 151 -10.07 -1.20 68.34
CA SER A 151 -9.17 -1.64 69.40
C SER A 151 -7.86 -2.09 68.78
N GLY A 152 -6.75 -1.56 69.31
CA GLY A 152 -5.38 -1.90 68.91
C GLY A 152 -4.96 -3.36 69.18
N ALA A 153 -5.89 -4.31 69.15
CA ALA A 153 -5.72 -5.71 69.53
C ALA A 153 -4.88 -6.56 68.57
N VAL A 154 -4.48 -6.01 67.41
CA VAL A 154 -3.65 -6.73 66.41
C VAL A 154 -2.19 -6.28 66.43
N LYS A 155 -1.83 -5.28 67.24
CA LYS A 155 -0.44 -4.89 67.47
C LYS A 155 0.01 -5.48 68.82
N GLN A 156 0.88 -6.49 68.76
CA GLN A 156 1.62 -7.15 69.84
C GLN A 156 1.00 -8.36 70.57
N GLU A 157 -0.21 -8.33 71.14
CA GLU A 157 -0.64 -9.44 72.03
C GLU A 157 -1.01 -10.77 71.31
N GLY A 158 -1.65 -10.69 70.13
CA GLY A 158 -2.05 -11.88 69.37
C GLY A 158 -0.88 -12.67 68.77
N GLN A 159 0.26 -12.01 68.52
CA GLN A 159 1.48 -12.67 68.03
C GLN A 159 2.16 -13.50 69.12
N GLU A 160 2.12 -13.05 70.38
CA GLU A 160 2.74 -13.77 71.51
C GLU A 160 2.05 -15.12 71.78
N ILE A 161 0.71 -15.17 71.68
CA ILE A 161 -0.07 -16.40 71.88
C ILE A 161 0.17 -17.41 70.74
N ALA A 162 0.33 -16.93 69.51
CA ALA A 162 0.66 -17.77 68.35
C ALA A 162 2.08 -18.36 68.47
N MET A 163 3.04 -17.59 68.98
CA MET A 163 4.43 -18.03 69.22
C MET A 163 4.54 -19.03 70.37
N ARG A 164 3.74 -18.88 71.45
CA ARG A 164 3.70 -19.84 72.58
C ARG A 164 3.12 -21.21 72.22
N ARG A 165 2.18 -21.28 71.27
CA ARG A 165 1.58 -22.56 70.82
C ARG A 165 2.43 -23.31 69.78
N GLY A 166 3.38 -22.62 69.14
CA GLY A 166 4.17 -23.15 68.02
C GLY A 166 5.55 -23.72 68.36
N GLY A 167 5.91 -23.89 69.65
CA GLY A 167 7.15 -24.57 70.06
C GLY A 167 8.45 -23.90 69.58
N GLY A 168 8.63 -22.60 69.83
CA GLY A 168 9.90 -21.87 69.59
C GLY A 168 10.92 -22.00 70.73
N PRO A 169 12.23 -21.86 70.47
CA PRO A 169 13.32 -22.40 71.30
C PRO A 169 13.57 -21.62 72.61
N ARG A 170 14.16 -22.30 73.60
CA ARG A 170 14.85 -21.64 74.73
C ARG A 170 16.21 -21.10 74.28
#